data_AF-A0A315R4I4-F1
#
_entry.id   AF-A0A315R4I4-F1
#
_cell.length_a   1.000
_cell.length_b   1.000
_cell.length_c   1.000
_cell.angle_alpha   90.00
_cell.angle_beta   90.00
_cell.angle_gamma   90.00
#
_symmetry.space_group_name_H-M   'P 1'
#
loop_
_entity.id
_entity.type
_entity.pdbx_description
1 polymer ?
#
loop_
_entity_poly.entity_id
_entity_poly.type
_entity_poly.pdbx_seq_one_letter_code
_entity_poly.pdbx_strand_id
1 'polypeptide(L)' 'GHIKGAVNIPWGAGMQQYFGQLPQDKKIVVYCYTGQTAGQTVAGLRMLGYDAVSLNGGMGTPANEPYGWSNKGYEVVK' A
#
# COMPACT_ATOMS: atom_id res chain seq x y z
N GLY A 1 -7.53 12.15 0.60
CA GLY A 1 -7.37 11.59 1.95
C GLY A 1 -6.64 10.27 1.88
N HIS A 2 -6.24 9.74 3.02
CA HIS A 2 -5.49 8.49 3.14
C HIS A 2 -6.04 7.65 4.30
N ILE A 3 -5.65 6.37 4.37
CA ILE A 3 -5.99 5.51 5.50
C ILE A 3 -5.31 6.09 6.76
N LYS A 4 -6.04 6.17 7.87
CA LYS A 4 -5.50 6.70 9.12
C LYS A 4 -4.24 5.92 9.54
N GLY A 5 -3.15 6.64 9.82
CA GLY A 5 -1.87 6.05 10.22
C GLY A 5 -0.99 5.54 9.06
N ALA A 6 -1.42 5.71 7.80
CA ALA A 6 -0.59 5.36 6.65
C ALA A 6 0.65 6.27 6.55
N VAL A 7 1.79 5.67 6.18
CA VAL A 7 3.02 6.39 5.82
C VAL A 7 3.07 6.55 4.31
N ASN A 8 3.35 7.76 3.84
CA ASN A 8 3.49 8.04 2.41
C ASN A 8 4.93 7.83 1.95
N ILE A 9 5.15 6.78 1.15
CA ILE A 9 6.39 6.58 0.40
C ILE A 9 6.03 6.61 -1.09
N PRO A 10 6.47 7.64 -1.84
CA PRO A 10 6.16 7.76 -3.27
C PRO A 10 6.69 6.57 -4.07
N TRP A 11 5.85 6.02 -4.94
CA TRP A 11 6.24 4.92 -5.83
C TRP A 11 7.09 5.44 -6.99
N GLY A 12 8.25 4.83 -7.22
CA GLY A 12 9.14 5.17 -8.33
C GLY A 12 10.62 5.05 -7.96
N ALA A 13 11.47 5.67 -8.78
CA ALA A 13 12.91 5.70 -8.54
C ALA A 13 13.22 6.35 -7.18
N GLY A 14 14.04 5.68 -6.37
CA GLY A 14 14.44 6.16 -5.03
C GLY A 14 13.56 5.67 -3.89
N MET A 15 12.40 5.04 -4.16
CA MET A 15 11.51 4.50 -3.13
C MET A 15 12.23 3.55 -2.16
N GLN A 16 13.20 2.78 -2.65
CA GLN A 16 13.98 1.83 -1.85
C GLN A 16 14.78 2.49 -0.72
N GLN A 17 15.09 3.78 -0.83
CA GLN A 17 15.85 4.52 0.20
C GLN A 17 15.06 4.65 1.51
N TYR A 18 13.74 4.51 1.46
CA TYR A 18 12.86 4.58 2.63
C TYR A 18 12.63 3.22 3.30
N PHE A 19 13.03 2.11 2.67
CA PHE A 19 12.70 0.78 3.17
C PHE A 19 13.32 0.47 4.53
N GLY A 20 14.48 1.04 4.84
CA GLY A 20 15.10 0.89 6.17
C GLY A 20 14.29 1.50 7.32
N GLN A 21 13.27 2.29 7.03
CA GLN A 21 12.37 2.89 8.02
C GLN A 21 11.14 2.00 8.31
N LEU A 22 10.94 0.94 7.53
CA LEU A 22 9.79 0.05 7.67
C LEU A 22 9.98 -0.93 8.83
N PRO A 23 8.91 -1.24 9.59
CA PRO A 23 9.01 -2.20 10.67
C PRO A 23 9.30 -3.60 10.12
N GLN A 24 10.24 -4.31 10.75
CA GLN A 24 10.58 -5.70 10.39
C GLN A 24 9.80 -6.73 11.22
N ASP A 25 9.21 -6.30 12.33
CA ASP A 25 8.48 -7.14 13.30
C ASP A 25 6.95 -7.10 13.12
N LYS A 26 6.46 -6.39 12.08
CA LYS A 26 5.04 -6.18 11.84
C LYS A 26 4.69 -6.41 10.38
N LYS A 27 3.44 -6.82 10.15
CA LYS A 27 2.87 -6.90 8.81
C LYS A 27 2.72 -5.53 8.19
N ILE A 28 3.27 -5.36 6.99
CA ILE A 28 3.16 -4.14 6.19
C ILE A 28 2.04 -4.32 5.17
N VAL A 29 1.02 -3.47 5.24
CA VAL A 29 -0.03 -3.40 4.23
C VAL A 29 0.30 -2.26 3.26
N VAL A 30 0.58 -2.61 2.01
CA VAL A 30 0.88 -1.63 0.97
C VAL A 30 -0.37 -1.39 0.14
N TYR A 31 -0.66 -0.14 -0.19
CA TYR A 31 -1.73 0.20 -1.11
C TYR A 31 -1.32 1.34 -2.04
N CYS A 32 -1.95 1.36 -3.21
CA CYS A 32 -1.98 2.50 -4.12
C CYS A 32 -3.44 2.74 -4.50
N TYR A 33 -3.73 3.41 -5.62
CA TYR A 33 -5.11 3.65 -6.03
C TYR A 33 -5.89 2.37 -6.35
N THR A 34 -5.31 1.47 -7.15
CA THR A 34 -6.00 0.26 -7.64
C THR A 34 -5.40 -1.06 -7.12
N GLY A 35 -4.28 -1.00 -6.39
CA GLY A 35 -3.54 -2.16 -5.88
C GLY A 35 -2.39 -2.65 -6.79
N GLN A 36 -2.27 -2.13 -8.02
CA GLN A 36 -1.29 -2.63 -9.00
C GLN A 36 0.17 -2.35 -8.60
N THR A 37 0.52 -1.09 -8.40
CA THR A 37 1.89 -0.73 -7.97
C THR A 37 2.19 -1.22 -6.56
N ALA A 38 1.17 -1.35 -5.70
CA ALA A 38 1.31 -1.98 -4.39
C ALA A 38 1.75 -3.46 -4.51
N GLY A 39 1.20 -4.22 -5.46
CA GLY A 39 1.64 -5.58 -5.75
C GLY A 39 3.12 -5.68 -6.13
N GLN A 40 3.60 -4.76 -6.96
CA GLN A 40 5.01 -4.68 -7.35
C GLN A 40 5.91 -4.34 -6.15
N THR A 41 5.51 -3.36 -5.33
CA THR A 41 6.23 -3.02 -4.10
C THR A 41 6.30 -4.18 -3.12
N VAL A 42 5.19 -4.91 -2.93
CA VAL A 42 5.14 -6.08 -2.04
C VAL A 42 6.11 -7.17 -2.48
N ALA A 43 6.24 -7.41 -3.79
CA ALA A 43 7.22 -8.37 -4.30
C ALA A 43 8.65 -7.98 -3.87
N GLY A 44 9.03 -6.71 -4.07
CA GLY A 44 10.33 -6.19 -3.65
C GLY A 44 10.55 -6.26 -2.14
N LEU A 45 9.55 -5.86 -1.33
CA LEU A 45 9.64 -5.93 0.13
C LEU A 45 9.79 -7.38 0.63
N ARG A 46 9.06 -8.33 0.04
CA ARG A 46 9.19 -9.75 0.41
C ARG A 46 10.57 -10.32 0.05
N MET A 47 11.14 -9.92 -1.08
CA MET A 47 12.52 -10.29 -1.44
C MET A 47 13.55 -9.78 -0.43
N LEU A 48 13.25 -8.68 0.26
CA LEU A 48 14.09 -8.10 1.32
C LEU A 48 13.76 -8.65 2.72
N GLY A 49 12.86 -9.62 2.83
CA GLY A 49 12.52 -10.30 4.10
C GLY A 49 11.38 -9.67 4.91
N TYR A 50 10.67 -8.66 4.38
CA TYR A 50 9.53 -8.07 5.08
C TYR A 50 8.25 -8.91 4.93
N ASP A 51 7.46 -9.03 6.00
CA ASP A 51 6.08 -9.52 5.93
C ASP A 51 5.18 -8.43 5.32
N ALA A 52 5.04 -8.44 4.00
CA ALA A 52 4.24 -7.46 3.26
C ALA A 52 3.06 -8.10 2.54
N VAL A 53 1.93 -7.39 2.46
CA VAL A 53 0.74 -7.76 1.68
C VAL A 53 0.20 -6.54 0.94
N SER A 54 -0.43 -6.78 -0.22
CA SER A 54 -1.11 -5.72 -0.98
C SER A 54 -2.57 -5.63 -0.53
N LEU A 55 -3.07 -4.41 -0.32
CA LEU A 55 -4.48 -4.17 -0.08
C LEU A 55 -5.27 -4.42 -1.36
N ASN A 56 -6.17 -5.41 -1.34
CA ASN A 56 -6.96 -5.78 -2.51
C ASN A 56 -7.81 -4.59 -3.01
N GLY A 57 -7.59 -4.17 -4.26
CA GLY A 57 -8.21 -3.00 -4.88
C GLY A 57 -7.64 -1.64 -4.45
N GLY A 58 -6.61 -1.59 -3.59
CA GLY A 58 -5.98 -0.34 -3.16
C GLY A 58 -6.94 0.59 -2.39
N MET A 59 -6.80 1.91 -2.61
CA MET A 59 -7.76 2.90 -2.13
C MET A 59 -9.15 2.75 -2.77
N GLY A 60 -9.24 2.09 -3.92
CA GLY A 60 -10.46 2.00 -4.72
C GLY A 60 -10.59 3.18 -5.68
N THR A 61 -10.93 2.86 -6.92
CA THR A 61 -11.37 3.80 -7.96
C THR A 61 -12.63 3.24 -8.62
N PRO A 62 -13.38 4.03 -9.39
CA PRO A 62 -14.55 3.49 -10.11
C PRO A 62 -14.22 2.29 -11.01
N ALA A 63 -12.99 2.22 -11.53
CA ALA A 63 -12.56 1.17 -12.46
C ALA A 63 -12.38 -0.21 -11.81
N ASN A 64 -12.34 -0.30 -10.47
CA ASN A 64 -12.12 -1.57 -9.76
C ASN A 64 -13.16 -1.86 -8.69
N GLU A 65 -14.34 -1.24 -8.77
CA GLU A 65 -15.49 -1.61 -7.95
C GLU A 65 -15.83 -3.11 -8.09
N PRO A 66 -16.28 -3.77 -7.01
CA PRO A 66 -16.49 -3.25 -5.66
C PRO A 66 -15.24 -3.30 -4.76
N TYR A 67 -14.05 -3.49 -5.33
CA TYR A 67 -12.80 -3.63 -4.58
C TYR A 67 -12.19 -2.27 -4.21
N GLY A 68 -11.39 -2.25 -3.14
CA GLY A 68 -10.70 -1.06 -2.66
C GLY A 68 -11.36 -0.41 -1.43
N TRP A 69 -10.53 0.26 -0.63
CA TRP A 69 -10.90 0.78 0.69
C TRP A 69 -12.09 1.75 0.64
N SER A 70 -12.01 2.76 -0.22
CA SER A 70 -13.04 3.80 -0.36
C SER A 70 -14.29 3.27 -1.03
N ASN A 71 -14.15 2.37 -2.01
CA ASN A 71 -15.28 1.74 -2.68
C ASN A 71 -16.11 0.88 -1.72
N LYS A 72 -15.49 0.36 -0.65
CA LYS A 72 -16.16 -0.34 0.44
C LYS A 72 -16.75 0.60 1.52
N GLY A 73 -16.64 1.91 1.33
CA GLY A 73 -17.17 2.92 2.26
C GLY A 73 -16.36 3.10 3.54
N TYR A 74 -15.11 2.62 3.59
CA TYR A 74 -14.27 2.79 4.78
C TYR A 74 -13.72 4.22 4.89
N GLU A 75 -13.53 4.68 6.12
CA GLU A 75 -13.14 6.06 6.43
C GLU A 75 -11.73 6.42 5.92
N VAL A 76 -11.56 7.69 5.56
CA VAL A 76 -10.27 8.30 5.20
C VAL A 76 -10.06 9.57 6.00
N VAL A 77 -8.80 9.88 6.31
CA VAL A 77 -8.40 11.15 6.92
C VAL A 77 -7.81 12.10 5.86
N LYS A 78 -7.76 13.40 6.15
CA LYS A 78 -7.15 14.40 5.26
C LYS A 78 -5.64 14.38 5.40
#